data_AF-A0A182S6T8-F1
#
_entry.id   AF-A0A182S6T8-F1
#
_cell.length_a   1.000
_cell.length_b   1.000
_cell.length_c   1.000
_cell.angle_alpha   90.00
_cell.angle_beta   90.00
_cell.angle_gamma   90.00
#
_symmetry.space_group_name_H-M   'P 1'
#
loop_
_entity.id
_entity.type
_entity.pdbx_description
1 polymer ?
#
loop_
_entity_poly.entity_id
_entity_poly.type
_entity_poly.pdbx_seq_one_letter_code
_entity_poly.pdbx_strand_id
1 'polypeptide(L)'
;MITTDGNNAVAAVAYRTNEVIAIYPITPSSTMAEQADSWAGDGRKNIWGDVPRVVEMQSEGGAIATVHGALQTGALSTSFTSSQGLLLMIPSLYKLAGELTPFVLHVAARTVATH
;
A
#
# COMPACT_ATOMS: atom_id res chain seq x y z
N MET A 1 -16.70 17.93 -8.16
CA MET A 1 -16.07 18.12 -6.84
C MET A 1 -16.67 17.09 -5.91
N ILE A 2 -15.86 16.34 -5.17
CA ILE A 2 -16.31 15.32 -4.21
C ILE A 2 -15.88 15.74 -2.80
N THR A 3 -16.71 15.52 -1.79
CA THR A 3 -16.34 15.69 -0.38
C THR A 3 -15.89 14.33 0.13
N THR A 4 -14.63 14.21 0.55
CA THR A 4 -14.04 12.96 1.03
C THR A 4 -12.94 13.24 2.05
N ASP A 5 -12.59 12.24 2.87
CA ASP A 5 -11.41 12.29 3.72
C ASP A 5 -10.10 12.03 2.95
N GLY A 6 -8.96 12.25 3.62
CA GLY A 6 -7.64 12.08 3.03
C GLY A 6 -7.27 10.64 2.70
N ASN A 7 -7.71 9.66 3.50
CA ASN A 7 -7.43 8.25 3.23
C ASN A 7 -8.06 7.83 1.90
N ASN A 8 -9.33 8.18 1.70
CA ASN A 8 -10.06 7.82 0.50
C ASN A 8 -9.51 8.52 -0.75
N ALA A 9 -9.09 9.79 -0.59
CA ALA A 9 -8.43 10.53 -1.67
C ALA A 9 -7.12 9.86 -2.11
N VAL A 10 -6.31 9.42 -1.15
CA VAL A 10 -5.04 8.72 -1.41
C VAL A 10 -5.29 7.33 -2.00
N ALA A 11 -6.19 6.54 -1.39
CA ALA A 11 -6.54 5.22 -1.87
C ALA A 11 -7.00 5.26 -3.34
N ALA A 12 -7.81 6.26 -3.71
CA ALA A 12 -8.31 6.41 -5.08
C ALA A 12 -7.18 6.60 -6.11
N VAL A 13 -6.08 7.27 -5.74
CA VAL A 13 -4.92 7.42 -6.61
C VAL A 13 -4.10 6.13 -6.62
N ALA A 14 -3.73 5.63 -5.43
CA ALA A 14 -2.91 4.43 -5.26
C ALA A 14 -3.51 3.22 -6.00
N TYR A 15 -4.82 3.01 -5.85
CA TYR A 15 -5.54 1.94 -6.54
C TYR A 15 -5.47 2.06 -8.06
N ARG A 16 -5.60 3.29 -8.57
CA ARG A 16 -5.63 3.54 -10.00
C ARG A 16 -4.26 3.43 -10.66
N THR A 17 -3.17 3.64 -9.92
CA THR A 17 -1.80 3.63 -10.46
C THR A 17 -1.08 2.29 -10.34
N ASN A 18 -1.61 1.36 -9.55
CA ASN A 18 -0.91 0.12 -9.19
C ASN A 18 -1.64 -1.14 -9.67
N GLU A 19 -0.87 -2.20 -9.84
CA GLU A 19 -1.33 -3.54 -10.25
C GLU A 19 -1.36 -4.50 -9.06
N VAL A 20 -0.47 -4.31 -8.08
CA VAL A 20 -0.42 -5.10 -6.83
C VAL A 20 -0.45 -4.16 -5.63
N ILE A 21 -1.29 -4.49 -4.64
CA ILE A 21 -1.43 -3.72 -3.40
C ILE A 21 -1.31 -4.71 -2.24
N ALA A 22 -0.15 -4.75 -1.59
CA ALA A 22 0.02 -5.57 -0.40
C ALA A 22 -0.40 -4.76 0.82
N ILE A 23 -1.20 -5.35 1.70
CA ILE A 23 -1.79 -4.64 2.84
C ILE A 23 -1.58 -5.38 4.15
N TYR A 24 -1.62 -4.62 5.23
CA TYR A 24 -1.79 -5.11 6.59
C TYR A 24 -2.47 -4.01 7.43
N PRO A 25 -3.52 -4.31 8.19
CA PRO A 25 -4.31 -3.29 8.87
C PRO A 25 -3.58 -2.66 10.05
N ILE A 26 -3.43 -1.32 10.04
CA ILE A 26 -2.94 -0.52 11.17
C ILE A 26 -3.60 0.87 11.17
N THR A 27 -4.25 1.25 12.27
CA THR A 27 -4.88 2.57 12.41
C THR A 27 -3.82 3.69 12.34
N PRO A 28 -4.07 4.84 11.67
CA PRO A 28 -5.26 5.23 10.91
C PRO A 28 -5.20 4.92 9.40
N SER A 29 -4.25 4.13 8.92
CA SER A 29 -4.12 3.83 7.48
C SER A 29 -5.02 2.69 6.99
N SER A 30 -5.64 1.90 7.89
CA SER A 30 -6.51 0.77 7.52
C SER A 30 -7.60 1.11 6.50
N THR A 31 -8.21 2.30 6.59
CA THR A 31 -9.26 2.73 5.65
C THR A 31 -8.76 2.73 4.20
N MET A 32 -7.49 3.05 3.93
CA MET A 32 -6.94 3.00 2.57
C MET A 32 -6.90 1.56 2.04
N ALA A 33 -6.51 0.60 2.88
CA ALA A 33 -6.45 -0.81 2.54
C ALA A 33 -7.86 -1.40 2.32
N GLU A 34 -8.79 -1.10 3.21
CA GLU A 34 -10.20 -1.53 3.11
C GLU A 34 -10.85 -1.02 1.81
N GLN A 35 -10.59 0.23 1.41
CA GLN A 35 -11.12 0.75 0.15
C GLN A 35 -10.50 0.11 -1.08
N ALA A 36 -9.18 -0.09 -1.07
CA ALA A 36 -8.51 -0.78 -2.16
C ALA A 36 -9.07 -2.21 -2.32
N ASP A 37 -9.23 -2.95 -1.23
CA ASP A 37 -9.78 -4.30 -1.22
C ASP A 37 -11.23 -4.33 -1.72
N SER A 38 -12.08 -3.44 -1.20
CA SER A 38 -13.48 -3.30 -1.65
C SER A 38 -13.58 -3.03 -3.15
N TRP A 39 -12.79 -2.09 -3.68
CA TRP A 39 -12.83 -1.79 -5.12
C TRP A 39 -12.32 -2.95 -5.97
N ALA A 40 -11.32 -3.71 -5.51
CA ALA A 40 -10.88 -4.92 -6.18
C ALA A 40 -11.96 -6.00 -6.17
N GLY A 41 -12.65 -6.19 -5.04
CA GLY A 41 -13.81 -7.09 -4.92
C GLY A 41 -14.95 -6.72 -5.86
N ASP A 42 -15.17 -5.43 -6.07
CA ASP A 42 -16.16 -4.88 -7.02
C ASP A 42 -15.69 -4.95 -8.50
N GLY A 43 -14.48 -5.46 -8.77
CA GLY A 43 -13.93 -5.56 -10.13
C GLY A 43 -13.59 -4.21 -10.75
N ARG A 44 -13.34 -3.17 -9.93
CA ARG A 44 -12.97 -1.85 -10.42
C ARG A 44 -11.61 -1.90 -11.11
N LYS A 45 -11.51 -1.28 -12.29
CA LYS A 45 -10.26 -1.26 -13.06
C LYS A 45 -9.37 -0.08 -12.69
N ASN A 46 -8.06 -0.30 -12.73
CA ASN A 46 -7.03 0.74 -12.65
C ASN A 46 -6.85 1.44 -14.03
N ILE A 47 -5.88 2.35 -14.15
CA ILE A 47 -5.63 3.07 -15.41
C ILE A 47 -5.05 2.19 -16.52
N TRP A 48 -4.60 0.99 -16.20
CA TRP A 48 -4.04 0.00 -17.12
C TRP A 48 -5.13 -0.94 -17.69
N GLY A 49 -6.35 -0.87 -17.15
CA GLY A 49 -7.48 -1.70 -17.60
C GLY A 49 -7.65 -3.01 -16.83
N ASP A 50 -6.84 -3.24 -15.80
CA ASP A 50 -6.85 -4.45 -14.96
C ASP A 50 -7.38 -4.14 -13.56
N VAL A 51 -7.84 -5.19 -12.86
CA VAL A 51 -8.24 -5.09 -11.45
C VAL A 51 -7.00 -5.31 -10.59
N PRO A 52 -6.55 -4.33 -9.78
CA PRO A 52 -5.42 -4.50 -8.88
C PRO A 52 -5.59 -5.71 -7.98
N ARG A 53 -4.53 -6.50 -7.84
CA ARG A 53 -4.49 -7.62 -6.90
C ARG A 53 -4.17 -7.09 -5.51
N VAL A 54 -5.18 -7.10 -4.64
CA VAL A 54 -5.03 -6.76 -3.22
C VAL A 54 -4.72 -8.03 -2.44
N VAL A 55 -3.67 -8.00 -1.61
CA VAL A 55 -3.24 -9.16 -0.83
C VAL A 55 -2.94 -8.74 0.60
N GLU A 56 -3.69 -9.29 1.55
CA GLU A 56 -3.39 -9.13 2.97
C GLU A 56 -2.27 -10.08 3.40
N MET A 57 -1.25 -9.52 4.03
CA MET A 57 -0.10 -10.27 4.54
C MET A 57 -0.22 -10.51 6.05
N GLN A 58 0.71 -11.25 6.65
CA GLN A 58 0.72 -11.54 8.08
C GLN A 58 1.26 -10.40 8.96
N SER A 59 1.95 -9.42 8.37
CA SER A 59 2.48 -8.23 9.04
C SER A 59 2.88 -7.17 8.01
N GLU A 60 3.15 -5.94 8.45
CA GLU A 60 3.66 -4.87 7.60
C GLU A 60 5.02 -5.22 6.97
N GLY A 61 5.85 -5.97 7.70
CA GLY A 61 7.10 -6.52 7.15
C GLY A 61 6.84 -7.50 6.00
N GLY A 62 5.80 -8.33 6.10
CA GLY A 62 5.34 -9.18 5.01
C GLY A 62 4.79 -8.37 3.84
N ALA A 63 3.99 -7.34 4.11
CA ALA A 63 3.42 -6.45 3.08
C ALA A 63 4.50 -5.80 2.22
N ILE A 64 5.51 -5.17 2.83
CA ILE A 64 6.58 -4.53 2.04
C ILE A 64 7.46 -5.54 1.31
N ALA A 65 7.64 -6.75 1.85
CA ALA A 65 8.38 -7.80 1.17
C ALA A 65 7.63 -8.31 -0.08
N THR A 66 6.30 -8.42 -0.01
CA THR A 66 5.46 -8.72 -1.17
C THR A 66 5.53 -7.61 -2.22
N VAL A 67 5.47 -6.33 -1.80
CA VAL A 67 5.68 -5.19 -2.71
C VAL A 67 7.05 -5.28 -3.39
N HIS A 68 8.11 -5.54 -2.62
CA HIS A 68 9.46 -5.69 -3.16
C HIS A 68 9.54 -6.80 -4.22
N GLY A 69 9.01 -7.99 -3.91
CA GLY A 69 8.96 -9.09 -4.88
C GLY A 69 8.14 -8.78 -6.14
N ALA A 70 7.00 -8.12 -5.99
CA ALA A 70 6.14 -7.76 -7.13
C ALA A 70 6.81 -6.74 -8.05
N LEU A 71 7.48 -5.74 -7.48
CA LEU A 71 8.23 -4.76 -8.28
C LEU A 71 9.41 -5.39 -9.04
N GLN A 72 10.07 -6.40 -8.46
CA GLN A 72 11.13 -7.17 -9.14
C GLN A 72 10.62 -7.92 -10.38
N THR A 73 9.32 -8.21 -10.45
CA THR A 73 8.68 -8.78 -11.64
C THR A 73 8.16 -7.75 -12.65
N GLY A 74 8.34 -6.45 -12.35
CA GLY A 74 7.90 -5.34 -13.20
C GLY A 74 6.47 -4.84 -12.92
N ALA A 75 5.78 -5.39 -11.90
CA ALA A 75 4.43 -4.97 -11.55
C ALA A 75 4.44 -3.75 -10.65
N LEU A 76 3.75 -2.67 -11.04
CA LEU A 76 3.67 -1.45 -10.23
C LEU A 76 2.94 -1.74 -8.92
N SER A 77 3.64 -1.60 -7.79
CA SER A 77 3.15 -2.05 -6.49
C SER A 77 3.17 -0.97 -5.42
N THR A 78 2.23 -1.02 -4.49
CA THR A 78 2.13 -0.07 -3.37
C THR A 78 1.65 -0.74 -2.09
N SER A 79 1.73 -0.02 -0.98
CA SER A 79 1.23 -0.41 0.34
C SER A 79 0.79 0.82 1.13
N PHE A 80 -0.03 0.59 2.15
CA PHE A 80 -0.46 1.59 3.14
C PHE A 80 0.10 1.22 4.50
N THR A 81 0.56 2.18 5.31
CA THR A 81 1.02 1.90 6.68
C THR A 81 1.02 3.14 7.58
N SER A 82 1.32 2.94 8.86
CA SER A 82 1.44 3.98 9.88
C SER A 82 2.36 3.52 11.02
N SER A 83 3.08 4.45 11.67
CA SER A 83 3.68 4.22 13.00
C SER A 83 4.55 2.94 13.07
N GLN A 84 4.22 1.99 13.95
CA GLN A 84 4.95 0.73 14.14
C GLN A 84 5.05 -0.11 12.88
N GLY A 85 4.00 -0.09 12.05
CA GLY A 85 4.00 -0.80 10.78
C GLY A 85 5.11 -0.31 9.86
N LEU A 86 5.32 1.02 9.80
CA LEU A 86 6.42 1.60 9.04
C LEU A 86 7.79 1.12 9.54
N LEU A 87 7.97 0.95 10.85
CA LEU A 87 9.23 0.46 11.42
C LEU A 87 9.55 -0.97 10.95
N LEU A 88 8.53 -1.83 10.86
CA LEU A 88 8.68 -3.19 10.35
C LEU A 88 9.02 -3.22 8.86
N MET A 89 8.74 -2.15 8.12
CA MET A 89 9.05 -2.06 6.70
C MET A 89 10.48 -1.58 6.40
N ILE A 90 11.17 -0.93 7.35
CA ILE A 90 12.49 -0.29 7.17
C ILE A 90 13.52 -1.22 6.49
N PRO A 91 13.71 -2.49 6.91
CA PRO A 91 14.72 -3.35 6.30
C PRO A 91 14.52 -3.55 4.78
N SER A 92 13.27 -3.70 4.34
CA SER A 92 12.94 -3.87 2.92
C SER A 92 12.99 -2.54 2.16
N LEU A 93 12.71 -1.41 2.81
CA LEU A 93 12.84 -0.09 2.20
C LEU A 93 14.29 0.22 1.78
N TYR A 94 15.30 -0.23 2.53
CA TYR A 94 16.69 -0.11 2.10
C TYR A 94 16.98 -0.88 0.80
N LYS A 95 16.38 -2.07 0.62
CA LYS A 95 16.51 -2.83 -0.63
C LYS A 95 15.86 -2.11 -1.80
N LEU A 96 14.60 -1.71 -1.63
CA LEU A 96 13.84 -0.96 -2.64
C LEU A 96 14.56 0.32 -3.09
N ALA A 97 15.10 1.08 -2.13
CA ALA A 97 15.88 2.28 -2.43
C ALA A 97 17.20 1.95 -3.15
N GLY A 98 17.92 0.92 -2.69
CA GLY A 98 19.19 0.50 -3.30
C GLY A 98 19.04 -0.04 -4.72
N GLU A 99 17.90 -0.64 -5.03
CA GLU A 99 17.55 -1.19 -6.35
C GLU A 99 16.94 -0.13 -7.29
N LEU A 100 16.79 1.13 -6.84
CA LEU A 100 16.25 2.25 -7.62
C LEU A 100 14.91 1.94 -8.29
N THR A 101 14.06 1.21 -7.56
CA THR A 101 12.79 0.71 -8.08
C THR A 101 11.68 1.74 -7.87
N PRO A 102 10.87 2.07 -8.89
CA PRO A 102 9.80 3.06 -8.76
C PRO A 102 8.71 2.56 -7.81
N PHE A 103 8.54 3.25 -6.68
CA PHE A 103 7.65 2.84 -5.61
C PHE A 103 7.12 4.04 -4.82
N VAL A 104 5.87 3.96 -4.38
CA VAL A 104 5.26 4.92 -3.47
C VAL A 104 4.69 4.17 -2.27
N LEU A 105 5.12 4.57 -1.08
CA LEU A 105 4.52 4.16 0.20
C LEU A 105 3.60 5.26 0.71
N HIS A 106 2.36 4.92 0.99
CA HIS A 106 1.38 5.87 1.53
C HIS A 106 1.31 5.73 3.05
N VAL A 107 1.76 6.77 3.76
CA VAL A 107 1.86 6.74 5.23
C VAL A 107 0.88 7.74 5.84
N ALA A 108 -0.11 7.23 6.57
CA ALA A 108 -0.89 8.09 7.46
C ALA A 108 -0.08 8.29 8.74
N ALA A 109 0.62 9.42 8.85
CA ALA A 109 1.57 9.68 9.93
C ALA A 109 0.91 9.60 11.31
N ARG A 110 1.43 8.70 12.16
CA ARG A 110 1.00 8.47 13.54
C ARG A 110 2.24 8.30 14.41
N THR A 111 2.18 8.79 15.64
CA THR A 111 3.26 8.67 16.63
C THR A 111 3.71 7.21 16.82
N VAL A 112 5.00 7.02 17.12
CA VAL A 112 5.55 5.73 17.56
C VAL A 112 5.17 5.53 19.03
N ALA A 113 4.92 4.29 19.43
CA ALA A 113 4.64 3.96 20.83
C ALA A 113 5.84 4.31 21.71
N THR A 114 5.58 4.92 22.85
CA THR A 114 6.60 5.40 23.79
C THR A 114 6.73 4.52 25.04
N HIS A 115 5.85 3.53 25.20
CA HIS A 115 5.78 2.59 26.32
C HIS A 115 5.34 1.21 25.84
#